data_AF-A0A821JAZ2-F1
#
_entry.id   AF-A0A821JAZ2-F1
#
_cell.length_a   1.000
_cell.length_b   1.000
_cell.length_c   1.000
_cell.angle_alpha   90.00
_cell.angle_beta   90.00
_cell.angle_gamma   90.00
#
_symmetry.space_group_name_H-M   'P 1'
#
loop_
_entity.id
_entity.type
_entity.pdbx_description
1 polymer ?
#
loop_
_entity_poly.entity_id
_entity_poly.type
_entity_poly.pdbx_seq_one_letter_code
_entity_poly.pdbx_strand_id
1 'polypeptide(L)'
;MASPSFCPTRKRISDEAIERLNAFYEIKKRPTEAEKDRIAMECDISLAQVNTWFNNARSRRGDTNPKLAQKLLKQQIAALNNQVTLLQQHHQQSSSGHDSF
;
A
#
# COMPACT_ATOMS: atom_id res chain seq x y z
N MET A 1 27.10 23.75 28.21
CA MET A 1 25.73 23.46 28.68
C MET A 1 25.10 22.52 27.65
N ALA A 2 24.88 21.25 27.99
CA ALA A 2 24.26 20.30 27.08
C ALA A 2 22.73 20.40 27.20
N SER A 3 22.05 20.76 26.11
CA SER A 3 20.59 20.77 26.06
C SER A 3 20.05 19.35 26.19
N PRO A 4 19.01 19.10 27.02
CA PRO A 4 18.46 17.77 27.18
C PRO A 4 17.83 17.34 25.87
N SER A 5 18.30 16.21 25.33
CA SER A 5 17.69 15.54 24.19
C SER A 5 16.29 15.08 24.61
N PHE A 6 15.27 15.88 24.31
CA PHE A 6 13.88 15.50 24.44
C PHE A 6 13.57 14.50 23.33
N CYS A 7 14.02 13.25 23.48
CA CYS A 7 13.47 12.15 22.72
C CYS A 7 12.03 11.98 23.21
N PRO A 8 11.00 12.34 22.42
CA PRO A 8 9.63 12.20 22.87
C PRO A 8 9.36 10.70 22.97
N THR A 9 9.27 10.19 24.19
CA THR A 9 8.83 8.82 24.42
C THR A 9 7.46 8.68 23.79
N ARG A 10 7.34 7.82 22.77
CA ARG A 10 6.07 7.59 22.07
C ARG A 10 5.04 7.11 23.10
N LYS A 11 4.08 7.96 23.46
CA LYS A 11 2.94 7.55 24.27
C LYS A 11 2.14 6.49 23.51
N ARG A 12 1.88 5.37 24.16
CA ARG A 12 1.02 4.31 23.62
C ARG A 12 -0.42 4.83 23.53
N ILE A 13 -1.11 4.52 22.44
CA ILE A 13 -2.53 4.85 22.26
C ILE A 13 -3.35 3.93 23.18
N SER A 14 -4.34 4.48 23.90
CA SER A 14 -5.28 3.71 24.73
C SER A 14 -6.05 2.70 23.90
N ASP A 15 -6.46 1.58 24.51
CA ASP A 15 -7.23 0.54 23.82
C ASP A 15 -8.62 1.08 23.39
N GLU A 16 -9.24 1.95 24.19
CA GLU A 16 -10.50 2.65 23.84
C GLU A 16 -10.33 3.53 22.59
N ALA A 17 -9.22 4.27 22.53
CA ALA A 17 -8.88 5.10 21.37
C ALA A 17 -8.63 4.24 20.12
N ILE A 18 -8.04 3.04 20.27
CA ILE A 18 -7.86 2.08 19.17
C ILE A 18 -9.22 1.58 18.67
N GLU A 19 -10.14 1.24 19.57
CA GLU A 19 -11.49 0.80 19.21
C GLU A 19 -12.24 1.88 18.43
N ARG A 20 -12.18 3.13 18.91
CA ARG A 20 -12.77 4.27 18.22
C ARG A 20 -12.19 4.50 16.82
N LEU A 21 -10.87 4.40 16.69
CA LEU A 21 -10.17 4.50 15.41
C LEU A 21 -10.56 3.37 14.44
N ASN A 22 -10.70 2.14 14.94
CA ASN A 22 -11.18 1.00 14.15
C ASN A 22 -12.62 1.22 13.66
N ALA A 23 -13.54 1.60 14.55
CA ALA A 23 -14.92 1.87 14.18
C ALA A 23 -15.02 2.96 13.10
N PHE A 24 -14.22 4.02 13.20
CA PHE A 24 -14.17 5.05 12.17
C PHE A 24 -13.59 4.52 10.84
N TYR A 25 -12.55 3.68 10.91
CA TYR A 25 -11.89 3.13 9.72
C TYR A 25 -12.83 2.28 8.86
N GLU A 26 -13.73 1.51 9.48
CA GLU A 26 -14.74 0.70 8.77
C GLU A 26 -15.70 1.58 7.97
N ILE A 27 -16.02 2.79 8.46
CA ILE A 27 -16.87 3.76 7.76
C ILE A 27 -16.07 4.49 6.68
N LYS A 28 -14.86 4.97 7.03
CA LYS A 28 -14.04 5.83 6.16
C LYS A 28 -12.55 5.58 6.33
N LYS A 29 -11.97 4.89 5.35
CA LYS A 29 -10.52 4.57 5.27
C LYS A 29 -9.60 5.78 5.06
N ARG A 30 -10.14 6.91 4.60
CA ARG A 30 -9.41 8.15 4.29
C ARG A 30 -10.11 9.37 4.93
N PRO A 31 -9.98 9.56 6.25
CA PRO A 31 -10.52 10.73 6.92
C PRO A 31 -9.90 12.03 6.39
N THR A 32 -10.70 13.10 6.40
CA THR A 32 -10.24 14.48 6.17
C THR A 32 -9.45 14.98 7.38
N GLU A 33 -8.76 16.11 7.25
CA GLU A 33 -7.98 16.69 8.35
C GLU A 33 -8.85 17.06 9.55
N ALA A 34 -9.98 17.72 9.32
CA ALA A 34 -10.96 18.05 10.36
C ALA A 34 -11.52 16.81 11.10
N GLU A 35 -11.72 15.69 10.39
CA GLU A 35 -12.18 14.45 11.02
C GLU A 35 -11.10 13.83 11.90
N LYS A 36 -9.83 13.90 11.47
CA LYS A 36 -8.71 13.42 12.29
C LYS A 36 -8.50 14.26 13.53
N ASP A 37 -8.66 15.58 13.43
CA ASP A 37 -8.61 16.48 14.58
C ASP A 37 -9.73 16.18 15.57
N ARG A 38 -10.95 15.92 15.08
CA ARG A 38 -12.06 15.53 15.96
C ARG A 38 -11.75 14.23 16.69
N ILE A 39 -11.21 13.22 16.02
CA ILE A 39 -10.83 11.95 16.65
C ILE A 39 -9.67 12.14 17.64
N ALA A 40 -8.69 12.98 17.30
CA ALA A 40 -7.58 13.32 18.19
C ALA A 40 -8.08 13.94 19.51
N MET A 41 -9.04 14.86 19.42
CA MET A 41 -9.70 15.47 20.59
C MET A 41 -10.57 14.48 21.35
N GLU A 42 -11.39 13.67 20.67
CA GLU A 42 -12.26 12.67 21.29
C GLU A 42 -11.46 11.61 22.08
N CYS A 43 -10.28 11.24 21.59
CA CYS A 43 -9.46 10.15 22.14
C CYS A 43 -8.26 10.62 22.98
N ASP A 44 -8.09 11.92 23.20
CA ASP A 44 -6.93 12.55 23.85
C ASP A 44 -5.57 12.07 23.30
N ILE A 45 -5.47 11.98 21.97
CA ILE A 45 -4.23 11.61 21.27
C ILE A 45 -3.83 12.67 20.27
N SER A 46 -2.54 12.74 19.92
CA SER A 46 -2.07 13.71 18.94
C SER A 46 -2.56 13.39 17.52
N LEU A 47 -2.77 14.43 16.72
CA LEU A 47 -3.05 14.31 15.28
C LEU A 47 -1.98 13.46 14.56
N ALA A 48 -0.72 13.57 14.97
CA ALA A 48 0.37 12.76 14.43
C ALA A 48 0.15 11.26 14.69
N GLN A 49 -0.27 10.88 15.90
CA GLN A 49 -0.60 9.49 16.23
C GLN A 49 -1.79 8.99 15.41
N VAL A 50 -2.84 9.81 15.24
CA VAL A 50 -3.98 9.49 14.37
C VAL A 50 -3.51 9.25 12.93
N ASN A 51 -2.72 10.17 12.37
CA ASN A 51 -2.15 10.05 11.03
C ASN A 51 -1.32 8.77 10.86
N THR A 52 -0.41 8.49 11.78
CA THR A 52 0.41 7.28 11.78
C THR A 52 -0.47 6.03 11.89
N TRP A 53 -1.49 6.06 12.74
CA TRP A 53 -2.40 4.94 12.91
C TRP A 53 -3.15 4.63 11.62
N PHE A 54 -3.73 5.63 10.94
CA PHE A 54 -4.46 5.44 9.67
C PHE A 54 -3.53 4.98 8.54
N ASN A 55 -2.29 5.50 8.49
CA ASN A 55 -1.28 5.03 7.53
C ASN A 55 -0.95 3.55 7.76
N ASN A 56 -0.70 3.17 9.00
CA ASN A 56 -0.38 1.79 9.36
C ASN A 56 -1.58 0.86 9.18
N ALA A 57 -2.80 1.33 9.47
CA ALA A 57 -4.04 0.57 9.26
C ALA A 57 -4.22 0.22 7.78
N ARG A 58 -4.04 1.19 6.89
CA ARG A 58 -4.07 0.94 5.44
C ARG A 58 -2.98 -0.01 4.99
N SER A 59 -1.75 0.15 5.49
CA SER A 59 -0.64 -0.74 5.15
C SER A 59 -0.87 -2.18 5.58
N ARG A 60 -1.42 -2.39 6.79
CA ARG A 60 -1.78 -3.74 7.28
C ARG A 60 -2.90 -4.37 6.47
N ARG A 61 -3.87 -3.58 6.01
CA ARG A 61 -5.04 -4.06 5.24
C ARG A 61 -4.81 -4.09 3.73
N GLY A 62 -3.61 -3.74 3.25
CA GLY A 62 -3.26 -3.74 1.82
C GLY A 62 -3.88 -2.60 1.02
N ASP A 63 -4.54 -1.64 1.67
CA ASP A 63 -5.25 -0.52 1.03
C ASP A 63 -4.29 0.56 0.44
N THR A 64 -2.97 0.44 0.65
CA THR A 64 -1.98 1.51 0.38
C THR A 64 -0.91 1.24 -0.66
N ASN A 65 -0.72 0.03 -1.21
CA ASN A 65 0.45 -0.22 -2.07
C ASN A 65 0.12 -0.48 -3.56
N PRO A 66 -0.47 0.52 -4.27
CA PRO A 66 -0.71 0.40 -5.70
C PRO A 66 0.60 0.26 -6.48
N LYS A 67 1.74 0.75 -5.96
CA LYS A 67 3.05 0.63 -6.61
C LYS A 67 3.56 -0.80 -6.64
N LEU A 68 3.39 -1.57 -5.56
CA LEU A 68 3.75 -2.99 -5.54
C LEU A 68 2.85 -3.78 -6.49
N ALA A 69 1.53 -3.55 -6.43
CA ALA A 69 0.58 -4.19 -7.34
C ALA A 69 0.89 -3.86 -8.81
N GLN A 70 1.19 -2.59 -9.11
CA GLN A 70 1.59 -2.13 -10.45
C GLN A 70 2.91 -2.75 -10.91
N LYS A 71 3.90 -2.88 -10.01
CA LYS A 71 5.18 -3.53 -10.31
C LYS A 71 4.99 -5.01 -10.64
N LEU A 72 4.21 -5.73 -9.84
CA LEU A 72 3.89 -7.15 -10.06
C LEU A 72 3.15 -7.34 -11.38
N LEU A 73 2.15 -6.48 -11.66
CA LEU A 73 1.41 -6.51 -12.92
C LEU A 73 2.34 -6.25 -14.12
N LYS A 74 3.25 -5.28 -14.01
CA LYS A 74 4.22 -4.97 -15.07
C LYS A 74 5.18 -6.14 -15.32
N GLN A 75 5.62 -6.84 -14.26
CA GLN A 75 6.43 -8.05 -14.38
C GLN A 75 5.66 -9.19 -15.06
N GLN A 76 4.39 -9.39 -14.68
CA GLN A 76 3.54 -10.42 -15.30
C GLN A 76 3.32 -10.16 -16.80
N ILE A 77 3.04 -8.90 -17.18
CA ILE A 77 2.89 -8.49 -18.59
C ILE A 77 4.17 -8.76 -19.38
N ALA A 78 5.34 -8.43 -18.84
CA ALA A 78 6.61 -8.67 -19.50
C ALA A 78 6.87 -10.18 -19.72
N ALA A 79 6.56 -11.01 -18.71
CA ALA A 79 6.68 -12.46 -18.83
C ALA A 79 5.75 -13.04 -19.91
N LEU A 80 4.48 -12.58 -19.96
CA LEU A 80 3.52 -12.98 -20.98
C LEU A 80 3.98 -12.56 -22.39
N ASN A 81 4.49 -11.34 -22.56
CA ASN A 81 4.98 -10.87 -23.85
C ASN A 81 6.16 -11.72 -24.37
N ASN A 82 7.06 -12.14 -23.47
CA ASN A 82 8.15 -13.05 -23.83
C ASN A 82 7.62 -14.42 -24.28
N GLN A 83 6.62 -14.98 -23.60
CA GLN A 83 6.00 -16.26 -24.00
C GLN A 83 5.34 -16.16 -25.39
N VAL A 84 4.57 -15.10 -25.64
CA VAL A 84 3.93 -14.86 -26.94
C VAL A 84 4.97 -14.77 -28.06
N THR A 85 6.09 -14.09 -27.80
CA THR A 85 7.18 -13.95 -28.76
C THR A 85 7.78 -15.32 -29.14
N LEU A 86 8.01 -16.18 -28.15
CA LEU A 86 8.55 -17.53 -28.38
C LEU A 86 7.59 -18.40 -29.20
N LEU A 87 6.28 -18.30 -28.95
CA LEU A 87 5.27 -19.04 -29.72
C LEU A 87 5.20 -18.57 -31.19
N GLN A 88 5.33 -17.27 -31.43
CA GLN A 88 5.33 -16.71 -32.79
C GLN A 88 6.57 -17.13 -33.59
N GLN A 89 7.75 -17.22 -32.96
CA GLN A 89 8.97 -17.66 -33.63
C GLN A 89 8.89 -19.13 -34.11
N HIS A 90 8.31 -20.02 -33.29
CA HIS A 90 8.13 -21.42 -33.65
C HIS A 90 7.20 -21.60 -34.87
N HIS A 91 6.18 -20.73 -35.01
CA HIS A 91 5.28 -20.76 -36.15
C HIS A 91 5.96 -20.32 -37.46
N GLN A 92 6.86 -19.33 -37.41
CA GLN A 92 7.60 -18.87 -38.60
C GLN A 92 8.61 -19.91 -39.11
N GLN A 93 9.25 -20.68 -38.22
CA GLN A 93 10.19 -21.74 -38.60
C GLN A 93 9.50 -22.96 -39.23
N SER A 94 8.21 -23.16 -38.97
CA SER A 94 7.42 -24.26 -39.56
C SER A 94 7.00 -23.98 -41.02
N SER A 95 7.14 -22.73 -41.50
CA SER A 95 6.73 -22.31 -42.84
C SER A 95 7.86 -22.37 -43.88
N SER A 96 9.12 -22.59 -43.49
CA SER A 96 10.28 -22.60 -44.41
C SER A 96 10.71 -24.00 -44.88
N GLY A 97 9.83 -25.00 -44.72
CA GLY A 97 10.10 -26.41 -45.05
C GLY A 97 9.22 -26.99 -46.16
N HIS A 98 8.90 -26.24 -47.21
CA HIS A 98 8.30 -26.81 -48.42
C HIS A 98 8.60 -25.92 -49.62
N ASP A 99 9.64 -26.26 -50.38
CA ASP A 99 9.66 -26.21 -51.85
C ASP A 99 11.12 -26.30 -52.32
N SER A 100 11.52 -27.51 -52.68
CA SER A 100 12.69 -27.76 -53.53
C SER A 100 12.39 -29.02 -54.33
N PHE A 101 11.94 -28.80 -55.56
CA PHE A 101 11.94 -29.75 -56.67
C PHE A 101 12.68 -29.11 -57.84
#